data_AF-A0A9E5YP98-F1
#
_entry.id   AF-A0A9E5YP98-F1
#
_cell.length_a   1.000
_cell.length_b   1.000
_cell.length_c   1.000
_cell.angle_alpha   90.00
_cell.angle_beta   90.00
_cell.angle_gamma   90.00
#
_symmetry.space_group_name_H-M   'P 1'
#
loop_
_entity.id
_entity.type
_entity.pdbx_description
1 polymer ?
#
loop_
_entity_poly.entity_id
_entity_poly.type
_entity_poly.pdbx_seq_one_letter_code
_entity_poly.pdbx_strand_id
1 'polypeptide(L)'
;MYYNFKAHPEDKGFWAECIELDGCQTQGDSIEELKSNMHQALNLYLSEPDDSTVIYDLPQKNLVAQNVYQINVEPKVALSFLLRRYRLLHNLTQKQAAEKIGMKNLWSYQKFEKPASANPTLSMLAKFKEVFPDLNLDYIFS
;
A
#
# COMPACT_ATOMS: atom_id res chain seq x y z
N MET A 1 1.12 6.14 -4.97
CA MET A 1 2.30 5.30 -4.70
C MET A 1 2.43 4.33 -5.86
N TYR A 2 3.60 4.21 -6.49
CA TYR A 2 3.79 3.30 -7.63
C TYR A 2 4.77 2.19 -7.27
N TYR A 3 4.35 0.93 -7.42
CA TYR A 3 5.24 -0.22 -7.35
C TYR A 3 5.68 -0.64 -8.74
N ASN A 4 6.83 -1.31 -8.81
CA ASN A 4 7.43 -1.69 -10.08
C ASN A 4 7.16 -3.17 -10.34
N PHE A 5 6.50 -3.47 -11.45
CA PHE A 5 6.28 -4.84 -11.90
C PHE A 5 7.19 -5.16 -13.08
N LYS A 6 7.92 -6.27 -12.99
CA LYS A 6 8.68 -6.80 -14.11
C LYS A 6 7.82 -7.81 -14.87
N ALA A 7 7.59 -7.55 -16.15
CA ALA A 7 6.87 -8.46 -17.02
C ALA A 7 7.83 -9.41 -17.74
N HIS A 8 7.36 -10.64 -17.92
CA HIS A 8 8.08 -11.73 -18.55
C HIS A 8 7.16 -12.35 -19.62
N PRO A 9 7.58 -12.35 -20.90
CA PRO A 9 6.82 -13.00 -21.96
C PRO A 9 6.94 -14.54 -21.86
N GLU A 10 5.86 -15.23 -22.19
CA GLU A 10 5.80 -16.69 -22.32
C GLU A 10 5.20 -17.11 -23.67
N ASP A 11 5.23 -18.41 -23.97
CA ASP A 11 4.74 -18.99 -25.24
C ASP A 11 3.28 -18.60 -25.54
N LYS A 12 2.45 -18.38 -24.51
CA LYS A 12 1.04 -17.99 -24.62
C LYS A 12 0.66 -16.95 -23.57
N GLY A 13 1.23 -15.75 -23.69
CA GLY A 13 0.86 -14.60 -22.86
C GLY A 13 2.04 -14.06 -22.06
N PHE A 14 1.76 -13.55 -20.88
CA PHE A 14 2.72 -12.88 -20.03
C PHE A 14 2.43 -13.17 -18.56
N TRP A 15 3.49 -13.18 -17.76
CA TRP A 15 3.37 -13.04 -16.32
C TRP A 15 4.18 -11.85 -15.83
N ALA A 16 3.90 -11.42 -14.61
CA ALA A 16 4.65 -10.37 -13.98
C ALA A 16 4.69 -10.53 -12.46
N GLU A 17 5.76 -10.01 -11.88
CA GLU A 17 6.01 -9.95 -10.43
C GLU A 17 6.33 -8.53 -10.01
N CYS A 18 5.87 -8.16 -8.80
CA CYS A 18 6.30 -6.95 -8.15
C CYS A 18 7.75 -7.14 -7.66
N ILE A 19 8.61 -6.18 -7.99
CA ILE A 19 10.03 -6.22 -7.64
C ILE A 19 10.23 -6.06 -6.12
N GLU A 20 9.37 -5.28 -5.46
CA GLU A 20 9.49 -4.96 -4.04
C GLU A 20 8.65 -5.83 -3.11
N LEU A 21 7.66 -6.56 -3.64
CA LEU A 21 6.69 -7.32 -2.86
C LEU A 21 6.74 -8.80 -3.22
N ASP A 22 7.47 -9.58 -2.43
CA ASP A 22 7.65 -11.02 -2.67
C ASP A 22 6.31 -11.77 -2.70
N GLY A 23 6.11 -12.58 -3.73
CA GLY A 23 4.86 -13.30 -3.97
C GLY A 23 3.71 -12.45 -4.55
N CYS A 24 3.89 -11.15 -4.78
CA CYS A 24 2.92 -10.34 -5.50
C CYS A 24 3.11 -10.51 -7.02
N GLN A 25 2.40 -11.48 -7.60
CA GLN A 25 2.54 -11.86 -9.00
C GLN A 25 1.19 -12.05 -9.69
N THR A 26 1.18 -11.98 -11.02
CA THR A 26 -0.02 -12.12 -11.84
C THR A 26 0.31 -12.52 -13.27
N GLN A 27 -0.71 -12.79 -14.08
CA GLN A 27 -0.57 -13.18 -15.49
C GLN A 27 -1.69 -12.58 -16.35
N GLY A 28 -1.51 -12.60 -17.67
CA GLY A 28 -2.53 -12.17 -18.63
C GLY A 28 -2.16 -12.57 -20.06
N ASP A 29 -3.17 -12.67 -20.93
CA ASP A 29 -2.99 -13.12 -22.32
C ASP A 29 -2.48 -11.97 -23.23
N SER A 30 -2.71 -10.72 -22.81
CA SER A 30 -2.23 -9.49 -23.47
C SER A 30 -1.53 -8.56 -22.48
N ILE A 31 -0.74 -7.61 -22.98
CA ILE A 31 -0.07 -6.60 -22.13
C ILE A 31 -1.09 -5.71 -21.42
N GLU A 32 -2.21 -5.39 -22.07
CA GLU A 32 -3.29 -4.60 -21.50
C GLU A 32 -3.96 -5.33 -20.33
N GLU A 33 -4.27 -6.61 -20.52
CA GLU A 33 -4.80 -7.46 -19.46
C GLU A 33 -3.80 -7.63 -18.32
N LEU A 34 -2.54 -7.91 -18.64
CA LEU A 34 -1.48 -8.05 -17.66
C LEU A 34 -1.38 -6.81 -16.76
N LYS A 35 -1.41 -5.60 -17.32
CA LYS A 35 -1.39 -4.35 -16.55
C LYS A 35 -2.61 -4.19 -15.64
N SER A 36 -3.81 -4.54 -16.14
CA SER A 36 -5.04 -4.55 -15.33
C SER A 36 -4.90 -5.50 -14.14
N ASN A 37 -4.36 -6.69 -14.41
CA ASN A 37 -4.17 -7.72 -13.40
C ASN A 37 -3.05 -7.34 -12.41
N MET A 38 -1.99 -6.65 -12.84
CA MET A 38 -0.97 -6.09 -11.94
C MET A 38 -1.59 -5.09 -10.95
N HIS A 39 -2.44 -4.19 -11.44
CA HIS A 39 -3.14 -3.23 -10.57
C HIS A 39 -4.02 -3.93 -9.54
N GLN A 40 -4.80 -4.93 -9.96
CA GLN A 40 -5.64 -5.71 -9.05
C GLN A 40 -4.82 -6.49 -8.03
N ALA A 41 -3.78 -7.21 -8.48
CA ALA A 41 -2.90 -8.00 -7.63
C ALA A 41 -2.19 -7.12 -6.59
N LEU A 42 -1.67 -5.96 -7.00
CA LEU A 42 -1.00 -5.01 -6.10
C LEU A 42 -1.94 -4.48 -5.02
N ASN A 43 -3.13 -4.02 -5.41
CA ASN A 43 -4.08 -3.46 -4.45
C ASN A 43 -4.64 -4.52 -3.52
N LEU A 44 -4.85 -5.75 -4.00
CA LEU A 44 -5.24 -6.88 -3.16
C LEU A 44 -4.13 -7.24 -2.17
N TYR A 45 -2.89 -7.35 -2.65
CA TYR A 45 -1.73 -7.74 -1.84
C TYR A 45 -1.46 -6.74 -0.70
N LEU A 46 -1.60 -5.44 -0.96
CA LEU A 46 -1.44 -4.40 0.07
C LEU A 46 -2.70 -4.22 0.95
N SER A 47 -3.83 -4.84 0.59
CA SER A 47 -5.10 -4.79 1.35
C SER A 47 -5.17 -5.83 2.47
N GLU A 48 -4.06 -5.99 3.17
CA GLU A 48 -3.94 -6.87 4.32
C GLU A 48 -4.93 -6.49 5.46
N PRO A 49 -5.39 -7.45 6.29
CA PRO A 49 -6.20 -7.19 7.48
C PRO A 49 -5.58 -6.18 8.45
N ASP A 50 -6.39 -5.46 9.23
CA ASP A 50 -5.91 -4.40 10.12
C ASP A 50 -5.07 -4.90 11.30
N ASP A 51 -5.23 -6.17 11.68
CA ASP A 51 -4.41 -6.86 12.68
C ASP A 51 -3.13 -7.48 12.12
N SER A 52 -2.89 -7.40 10.80
CA SER A 52 -1.65 -7.88 10.19
C SER A 52 -0.44 -7.13 10.76
N THR A 53 0.60 -7.90 11.08
CA THR A 53 1.89 -7.43 11.61
C THR A 53 2.99 -7.45 10.56
N VAL A 54 2.66 -7.77 9.31
CA VAL A 54 3.62 -7.83 8.22
C VAL A 54 4.05 -6.41 7.84
N ILE A 55 5.35 -6.24 7.63
CA ILE A 55 5.95 -4.97 7.23
C ILE A 55 6.50 -5.15 5.82
N TYR A 56 5.83 -4.56 4.82
CA TYR A 56 6.34 -4.52 3.46
C TYR A 56 7.22 -3.30 3.22
N ASP A 57 8.14 -3.44 2.27
CA ASP A 57 9.00 -2.36 1.81
C ASP A 57 8.22 -1.33 0.99
N LEU A 58 8.72 -0.09 0.98
CA LEU A 58 8.20 0.96 0.12
C LEU A 58 8.76 0.80 -1.30
N PRO A 59 8.05 1.28 -2.34
CA PRO A 59 8.51 1.09 -3.70
C PRO A 59 9.81 1.84 -3.98
N GLN A 60 10.63 1.28 -4.87
CA GLN A 60 11.86 1.90 -5.31
C GLN A 60 11.55 3.08 -6.24
N LYS A 61 12.23 4.20 -6.01
CA LYS A 61 12.10 5.40 -6.84
C LYS A 61 12.92 5.27 -8.12
N ASN A 62 12.40 5.82 -9.22
CA ASN A 62 13.12 5.99 -10.49
C ASN A 62 13.65 4.69 -11.13
N LEU A 63 12.98 3.56 -10.89
CA LEU A 63 13.33 2.32 -11.59
C LEU A 63 12.81 2.37 -13.02
N VAL A 64 13.70 2.67 -13.96
CA VAL A 64 13.41 2.67 -15.39
C VAL A 64 14.23 1.56 -16.03
N ALA A 65 13.55 0.49 -16.43
CA ALA A 65 14.16 -0.66 -17.08
C ALA A 65 13.20 -1.24 -18.14
N GLN A 66 13.76 -2.06 -19.04
CA GLN A 66 12.97 -2.75 -20.04
C GLN A 66 11.97 -3.70 -19.37
N ASN A 67 10.73 -3.72 -19.88
CA ASN A 67 9.62 -4.53 -19.37
C ASN A 67 9.26 -4.29 -17.89
N VAL A 68 9.64 -3.13 -17.34
CA VAL A 68 9.21 -2.70 -16.01
C VAL A 68 8.06 -1.70 -16.15
N TYR A 69 6.97 -1.98 -15.45
CA TYR A 69 5.76 -1.17 -15.43
C TYR A 69 5.53 -0.60 -14.04
N GLN A 70 5.22 0.70 -13.99
CA GLN A 70 4.84 1.38 -12.76
C GLN A 70 3.33 1.27 -12.57
N ILE A 71 2.92 0.68 -11.45
CA ILE A 71 1.53 0.37 -11.14
C ILE A 71 1.15 1.13 -9.88
N ASN A 72 0.11 1.96 -9.97
CA ASN A 72 -0.36 2.76 -8.86
C ASN A 72 -1.09 1.90 -7.82
N VAL A 73 -1.01 2.35 -6.57
CA VAL A 73 -1.83 1.88 -5.46
C VAL A 73 -2.98 2.85 -5.24
N GLU A 74 -4.18 2.34 -5.03
CA GLU A 74 -5.35 3.16 -4.74
C GLU A 74 -5.14 3.98 -3.45
N PRO A 75 -5.57 5.25 -3.39
CA PRO A 75 -5.29 6.12 -2.24
C PRO A 75 -5.72 5.54 -0.88
N LYS A 76 -6.85 4.83 -0.83
CA LYS A 76 -7.35 4.20 0.41
C LYS A 76 -6.48 3.04 0.86
N VAL A 77 -6.02 2.22 -0.09
CA VAL A 77 -5.08 1.12 0.16
C VAL A 77 -3.75 1.70 0.62
N ALA A 78 -3.22 2.70 -0.09
CA ALA A 78 -1.98 3.37 0.25
C ALA A 78 -1.99 3.96 1.67
N LEU A 79 -3.04 4.72 2.03
CA LEU A 79 -3.17 5.27 3.38
C LEU A 79 -3.20 4.16 4.44
N SER A 80 -4.01 3.12 4.22
CA SER A 80 -4.17 2.02 5.18
C SER A 80 -2.88 1.26 5.42
N PHE A 81 -2.17 0.96 4.33
CA PHE A 81 -0.86 0.33 4.35
C PHE A 81 0.17 1.20 5.08
N LEU A 82 0.28 2.50 4.72
CA LEU A 82 1.26 3.40 5.32
C LEU A 82 1.01 3.56 6.83
N LEU A 83 -0.23 3.82 7.26
CA LEU A 83 -0.53 4.01 8.69
C LEU A 83 -0.12 2.80 9.53
N ARG A 84 -0.46 1.60 9.06
CA ARG A 84 -0.08 0.36 9.71
C ARG A 84 1.43 0.13 9.70
N ARG A 85 2.09 0.36 8.56
CA ARG A 85 3.55 0.27 8.45
C ARG A 85 4.24 1.18 9.45
N TYR A 86 3.89 2.47 9.49
CA TYR A 86 4.50 3.42 10.44
C TYR A 86 4.14 3.08 11.89
N ARG A 87 2.91 2.65 12.17
CA ARG A 87 2.53 2.15 13.50
C ARG A 87 3.46 1.01 13.94
N LEU A 88 3.68 0.01 13.07
CA LEU A 88 4.53 -1.14 13.37
C LEU A 88 6.01 -0.74 13.51
N LEU A 89 6.53 0.13 12.64
CA LEU A 89 7.91 0.64 12.72
C LEU A 89 8.17 1.42 14.03
N HIS A 90 7.15 2.10 14.55
CA HIS A 90 7.21 2.79 15.84
C HIS A 90 6.91 1.86 17.04
N ASN A 91 6.76 0.56 16.81
CA ASN A 91 6.46 -0.47 17.82
C ASN A 91 5.16 -0.19 18.61
N LEU A 92 4.13 0.33 17.94
CA LEU A 92 2.86 0.66 18.55
C LEU A 92 1.78 -0.39 18.25
N THR A 93 0.99 -0.70 19.27
CA THR A 93 -0.31 -1.35 19.09
C THR A 93 -1.32 -0.38 18.50
N GLN A 94 -2.39 -0.90 17.88
CA GLN A 94 -3.48 -0.05 17.37
C GLN A 94 -4.09 0.82 18.49
N LYS A 95 -4.19 0.28 19.72
CA LYS A 95 -4.68 1.03 20.89
C LYS A 95 -3.77 2.21 21.23
N GLN A 96 -2.46 2.00 21.31
CA GLN A 96 -1.51 3.07 21.60
C GLN A 96 -1.49 4.14 20.50
N ALA A 97 -1.59 3.73 19.23
CA ALA A 97 -1.69 4.68 18.12
C ALA A 97 -2.99 5.51 18.21
N ALA A 98 -4.13 4.88 18.49
CA ALA A 98 -5.40 5.56 18.71
C ALA A 98 -5.32 6.59 19.85
N GLU A 99 -4.71 6.22 20.98
CA GLU A 99 -4.50 7.11 22.12
C GLU A 99 -3.61 8.31 21.77
N LYS A 100 -2.49 8.08 21.06
CA LYS A 100 -1.58 9.15 20.59
C LYS A 100 -2.27 10.13 19.64
N ILE A 101 -3.17 9.65 18.79
CA ILE A 101 -3.95 10.51 17.86
C ILE A 101 -5.10 11.24 18.58
N GLY A 102 -5.40 10.86 19.83
CA GLY A 102 -6.49 11.42 20.62
C GLY A 102 -7.86 10.84 20.27
N MET A 103 -7.91 9.59 19.81
CA MET A 103 -9.16 8.87 19.53
C MET A 103 -9.70 8.19 20.80
N LYS A 104 -11.01 8.30 21.02
CA LYS A 104 -11.67 7.74 22.21
C LYS A 104 -11.92 6.23 22.14
N ASN A 105 -11.88 5.64 20.96
CA ASN A 105 -12.13 4.21 20.78
C ASN A 105 -11.25 3.64 19.66
N LEU A 106 -10.92 2.36 19.80
CA LEU A 106 -10.05 1.61 18.89
C LEU A 106 -10.64 1.51 17.48
N TRP A 107 -11.95 1.32 17.37
CA TRP A 107 -12.64 1.20 16.08
C TRP A 107 -12.44 2.44 15.19
N SER A 108 -12.39 3.63 15.79
CA SER A 108 -12.12 4.88 15.06
C SER A 108 -10.73 4.91 14.42
N TYR A 109 -9.77 4.16 14.97
CA TYR A 109 -8.44 4.00 14.39
C TYR A 109 -8.41 2.88 13.36
N GLN A 110 -8.97 1.71 13.69
CA GLN A 110 -8.99 0.53 12.83
C GLN A 110 -9.58 0.80 11.44
N LYS A 111 -10.60 1.65 11.33
CA LYS A 111 -11.18 2.03 10.03
C LYS A 111 -10.17 2.68 9.08
N PHE A 112 -9.09 3.27 9.58
CA PHE A 112 -8.06 3.89 8.75
C PHE A 112 -6.97 2.92 8.32
N GLU A 113 -6.83 1.78 8.99
CA GLU A 113 -5.95 0.68 8.56
C GLU A 113 -6.67 -0.35 7.68
N LYS A 114 -7.97 -0.14 7.44
CA LYS A 114 -8.82 -0.92 6.54
C LYS A 114 -9.08 -0.15 5.24
N PRO A 115 -8.58 -0.62 4.08
CA PRO A 115 -8.80 0.07 2.80
C PRO A 115 -10.27 0.33 2.48
N ALA A 116 -11.16 -0.62 2.81
CA ALA A 116 -12.59 -0.51 2.55
C ALA A 116 -13.27 0.70 3.23
N SER A 117 -12.75 1.17 4.38
CA SER A 117 -13.36 2.24 5.17
C SER A 117 -12.45 3.44 5.42
N ALA A 118 -11.22 3.42 4.92
CA ALA A 118 -10.26 4.51 5.07
C ALA A 118 -10.69 5.75 4.27
N ASN A 119 -11.19 6.76 5.00
CA ASN A 119 -11.56 8.06 4.44
C ASN A 119 -11.36 9.18 5.48
N PRO A 120 -10.11 9.66 5.68
CA PRO A 120 -9.81 10.70 6.65
C PRO A 120 -10.20 12.09 6.16
N THR A 121 -10.51 12.98 7.10
CA THR A 121 -10.54 14.42 6.84
C THR A 121 -9.11 14.96 6.72
N LEU A 122 -8.94 16.15 6.13
CA LEU A 122 -7.63 16.84 6.12
C LEU A 122 -7.06 17.04 7.52
N SER A 123 -7.91 17.39 8.48
CA SER A 123 -7.53 17.52 9.89
C SER A 123 -7.03 16.21 10.49
N MET A 124 -7.55 15.07 10.04
CA MET A 124 -7.08 13.76 10.48
C MET A 124 -5.72 13.41 9.86
N LEU A 125 -5.51 13.74 8.57
CA LEU A 125 -4.19 13.58 7.92
C LEU A 125 -3.10 14.39 8.65
N ALA A 126 -3.42 15.62 9.08
CA ALA A 126 -2.50 16.43 9.87
C ALA A 126 -2.12 15.74 11.19
N LYS A 127 -3.10 15.20 11.93
CA LYS A 127 -2.85 14.44 13.17
C LYS A 127 -2.02 13.18 12.95
N PHE A 128 -2.24 12.47 11.84
CA PHE A 128 -1.39 11.32 11.51
C PHE A 128 0.07 11.74 11.31
N LYS A 129 0.32 12.87 10.66
CA LYS A 129 1.66 13.42 10.46
C LYS A 129 2.30 13.92 11.75
N GLU A 130 1.52 14.43 12.71
CA GLU A 130 2.01 14.81 14.04
C GLU A 130 2.48 13.57 14.84
N VAL A 131 1.73 12.48 14.78
CA VAL A 131 2.06 11.23 15.49
C VAL A 131 3.13 10.41 14.77
N PHE A 132 3.14 10.44 13.43
CA PHE A 132 4.09 9.79 12.55
C PHE A 132 4.79 10.83 11.66
N PRO A 133 5.80 11.57 12.18
CA PRO A 133 6.48 12.64 11.43
C PRO A 133 7.17 12.17 10.15
N ASP A 134 7.52 10.88 10.08
CA ASP A 134 8.11 10.19 8.94
C ASP A 134 7.07 9.75 7.89
N LEU A 135 5.77 9.79 8.20
CA LEU A 135 4.70 9.46 7.24
C LEU A 135 4.75 10.36 6.01
N ASN A 136 5.16 9.82 4.87
CA ASN A 136 5.14 10.55 3.61
C ASN A 136 3.75 10.46 2.94
N LEU A 137 2.98 11.53 3.02
CA LEU A 137 1.63 11.62 2.45
C LEU A 137 1.62 11.68 0.92
N ASP A 138 2.74 12.04 0.28
CA ASP A 138 2.82 12.09 -1.18
C ASP A 138 2.52 10.71 -1.79
N TYR A 139 2.89 9.63 -1.10
CA TYR A 139 2.56 8.27 -1.52
C TYR A 139 1.05 8.01 -1.68
N ILE A 140 0.18 8.76 -1.00
CA ILE A 140 -1.28 8.59 -1.12
C ILE A 140 -1.81 9.17 -2.44
N PHE A 141 -1.18 10.25 -2.93
CA PHE A 141 -1.69 11.03 -4.05
C PHE A 141 -0.84 10.93 -5.33
N SER A 142 0.36 10.35 -5.22
CA SER A 142 1.25 10.11 -6.37
C SER A 142 0.68 9.04 -7.28
#